data_AF-A0A2D9WA63-F1
#
_entry.id   AF-A0A2D9WA63-F1
#
_cell.length_a   1.000
_cell.length_b   1.000
_cell.length_c   1.000
_cell.angle_alpha   90.00
_cell.angle_beta   90.00
_cell.angle_gamma   90.00
#
_symmetry.space_group_name_H-M   'P 1'
#
loop_
_entity.id
_entity.type
_entity.pdbx_description
1 polymer ?
#
loop_
_entity_poly.entity_id
_entity_poly.type
_entity_poly.pdbx_seq_one_letter_code
_entity_poly.pdbx_strand_id
1 'polypeptide(L)'
;MRTSDFDYDLPSELIAQTPIEPRDSSRLLVMHRDTGVLEHRQFPDLLEYLGPGDVMVFNQSRVIPARLYGHRADTGSKVEFLLLRRYAD
;
A
#
# COMPACT_ATOMS: atom_id res chain seq x y z
N MET A 1 6.18 -20.42 10.48
CA MET A 1 4.99 -19.69 10.98
C MET A 1 3.77 -20.24 10.27
N ARG A 2 2.69 -20.45 11.01
CA ARG A 2 1.39 -20.84 10.49
C ARG A 2 0.56 -19.58 10.26
N THR A 3 -0.40 -19.63 9.33
CA THR A 3 -1.32 -18.50 9.11
C THR A 3 -2.11 -18.15 10.37
N SER A 4 -2.42 -19.16 11.19
CA SER A 4 -3.09 -19.01 12.49
C SER A 4 -2.33 -18.15 13.50
N ASP A 5 -1.02 -18.00 13.35
CA ASP A 5 -0.21 -17.19 14.28
C ASP A 5 -0.53 -15.68 14.17
N PHE A 6 -1.32 -15.28 13.17
CA PHE A 6 -1.72 -13.91 12.87
C PHE A 6 -3.25 -13.73 12.80
N ASP A 7 -4.01 -14.74 13.22
CA ASP A 7 -5.47 -14.69 13.23
C ASP A 7 -5.99 -13.87 14.42
N TYR A 8 -7.08 -13.12 14.23
CA TYR A 8 -7.72 -12.33 15.29
C TYR A 8 -9.21 -12.16 15.01
N ASP A 9 -9.98 -11.97 16.08
CA ASP A 9 -11.41 -11.69 15.96
C ASP A 9 -11.63 -10.29 15.37
N LEU A 10 -12.22 -10.24 14.17
CA LEU A 10 -12.56 -9.02 13.47
C LEU A 10 -14.06 -9.01 13.17
N PRO A 11 -14.87 -8.36 14.02
CA PRO A 11 -16.27 -8.16 13.74
C PRO A 11 -16.48 -7.43 12.40
N SER A 12 -17.36 -7.96 11.56
CA SER A 12 -17.59 -7.48 10.19
C SER A 12 -18.02 -6.01 10.11
N GLU A 13 -18.72 -5.53 11.13
CA GLU A 13 -19.19 -4.16 11.30
C GLU A 13 -18.05 -3.16 11.54
N LEU A 14 -16.87 -3.62 11.94
CA LEU A 14 -15.67 -2.79 12.10
C LEU A 14 -14.88 -2.64 10.79
N ILE A 15 -15.28 -3.35 9.72
CA ILE A 15 -14.70 -3.20 8.39
C ILE A 15 -15.39 -2.04 7.68
N ALA A 16 -14.68 -0.91 7.53
CA ALA A 16 -15.18 0.26 6.83
C ALA A 16 -15.58 -0.08 5.39
N GLN A 17 -16.86 0.14 5.05
CA GLN A 17 -17.41 -0.07 3.70
C GLN A 17 -17.21 1.16 2.80
N THR A 18 -17.10 2.33 3.41
CA THR A 18 -16.84 3.62 2.76
C THR A 18 -15.84 4.41 3.60
N PRO A 19 -14.98 5.23 2.97
CA PRO A 19 -14.11 6.12 3.71
C PRO A 19 -14.93 7.18 4.47
N ILE A 20 -14.35 7.67 5.58
CA ILE A 20 -14.87 8.86 6.27
C ILE A 20 -14.49 10.13 5.50
N GLU A 21 -15.33 11.17 5.58
CA GLU A 21 -15.08 12.48 4.98
C GLU A 21 -15.15 13.59 6.04
N PRO A 22 -14.15 14.49 6.13
CA PRO A 22 -12.93 14.53 5.31
C PRO A 22 -11.99 13.35 5.63
N ARG A 23 -11.19 12.89 4.66
CA ARG A 23 -10.36 11.67 4.80
C ARG A 23 -9.40 11.69 6.00
N ASP A 24 -8.90 12.86 6.38
CA ASP A 24 -8.02 13.06 7.53
C ASP A 24 -8.77 13.07 8.87
N SER A 25 -10.10 12.96 8.91
CA SER A 25 -10.85 12.75 10.16
C SER A 25 -10.82 11.29 10.67
N SER A 26 -10.00 10.44 10.05
CA SER A 26 -9.82 9.06 10.47
C SER A 26 -8.99 8.94 11.75
N ARG A 27 -9.29 7.90 12.55
CA ARG A 27 -8.52 7.56 13.75
C ARG A 27 -7.11 7.10 13.38
N LEU A 28 -6.14 7.47 14.21
CA LEU A 28 -4.76 7.02 14.13
C LEU A 28 -4.40 6.24 15.41
N LEU A 29 -3.98 4.98 15.26
CA LEU A 29 -3.39 4.21 16.36
C LEU A 29 -1.87 4.37 16.31
N VAL A 30 -1.27 4.94 17.35
CA VAL A 30 0.18 5.06 17.48
C VAL A 30 0.69 3.97 18.40
N MET A 31 1.70 3.21 17.95
CA MET A 31 2.34 2.14 18.72
C MET A 31 3.82 2.43 18.88
N HIS A 32 4.24 2.65 20.13
CA HIS A 32 5.64 2.83 20.49
C HIS A 32 6.32 1.47 20.60
N ARG A 33 7.13 1.09 19.61
CA ARG A 33 7.74 -0.25 19.53
C ARG A 33 8.61 -0.59 20.74
N ASP A 34 9.32 0.39 21.29
CA ASP A 34 10.29 0.16 22.37
C ASP A 34 9.62 -0.08 23.73
N THR A 35 8.43 0.49 23.94
CA THR A 35 7.71 0.44 25.23
C THR A 35 6.43 -0.39 25.17
N GLY A 36 5.90 -0.66 23.98
CA GLY A 36 4.59 -1.28 23.76
C GLY A 36 3.40 -0.35 24.05
N VAL A 37 3.64 0.93 24.37
CA VAL A 37 2.58 1.89 24.66
C VAL A 37 1.75 2.16 23.40
N LEU A 38 0.43 2.20 23.58
CA LEU A 38 -0.54 2.51 22.54
C LEU A 38 -1.20 3.85 22.82
N GLU A 39 -1.35 4.68 21.79
CA GLU A 39 -2.12 5.93 21.85
C GLU A 39 -3.22 5.95 20.78
N HIS A 40 -4.36 6.54 21.13
CA HIS A 40 -5.45 6.82 20.20
C HIS A 40 -5.45 8.31 19.83
N ARG A 41 -5.23 8.62 18.56
CA ARG A 41 -5.12 9.97 18.00
C ARG A 41 -6.05 10.13 16.79
N GLN A 42 -6.04 11.33 16.19
CA GLN A 42 -6.61 11.58 14.87
C GLN A 42 -5.50 11.69 13.83
N PHE A 43 -5.79 11.38 12.56
CA PHE A 43 -4.78 11.42 11.50
C PHE A 43 -4.00 12.75 11.36
N PRO A 44 -4.57 13.95 11.59
CA PRO A 44 -3.81 15.20 11.52
C PRO A 44 -2.72 15.30 12.59
N ASP A 45 -2.90 14.60 13.71
CA ASP A 45 -1.91 14.53 14.81
C ASP A 45 -0.63 13.80 14.37
N LEU A 46 -0.62 13.14 13.20
CA LEU A 46 0.59 12.54 12.62
C LEU A 46 1.77 13.52 12.57
N LEU A 47 1.48 14.81 12.34
CA LEU A 47 2.50 15.85 12.28
C LEU A 47 3.24 16.06 13.62
N GLU A 48 2.65 15.65 14.75
CA GLU A 48 3.31 15.68 16.07
C GLU A 48 4.42 14.63 16.21
N TYR A 49 4.44 13.61 15.34
CA TYR A 49 5.37 12.47 15.40
C TYR A 49 6.51 12.57 14.38
N LEU A 50 6.52 13.61 13.54
CA LEU A 50 7.54 13.83 12.51
C LEU A 50 8.52 14.91 12.95
N GLY A 51 9.81 14.60 12.85
CA GLY A 51 10.90 15.52 13.13
C GLY A 51 11.54 16.10 11.87
N PRO A 52 12.30 17.21 11.99
CA PRO A 52 13.15 17.67 10.91
C PRO A 52 14.13 16.59 10.47
N GLY A 53 14.15 16.29 9.16
CA GLY A 53 15.00 15.25 8.56
C GLY A 53 14.27 13.94 8.27
N ASP A 54 13.05 13.75 8.77
CA ASP A 54 12.23 12.59 8.42
C ASP A 54 11.79 12.64 6.95
N VAL A 55 11.69 11.46 6.33
CA VAL A 55 11.27 11.30 4.93
C VAL A 55 9.99 10.49 4.85
N MET A 56 8.92 11.12 4.37
CA MET A 56 7.70 10.41 4.03
C MET A 56 7.78 9.87 2.61
N VAL A 57 7.79 8.55 2.48
CA VAL A 57 7.79 7.86 1.19
C VAL A 57 6.37 7.46 0.84
N PHE A 58 5.81 8.07 -0.19
CA PHE A 58 4.47 7.76 -0.69
C PHE A 58 4.56 6.87 -1.93
N ASN A 59 3.72 5.84 -1.98
CA ASN A 59 3.55 5.06 -3.20
C ASN A 59 2.61 5.79 -4.17
N GLN A 60 3.10 6.08 -5.37
CA GLN A 60 2.29 6.58 -6.48
C GLN A 60 2.16 5.49 -7.54
N SER A 61 1.00 4.83 -7.60
CA SER A 61 0.73 3.78 -8.58
C SER A 61 0.39 4.39 -9.95
N ARG A 62 1.06 3.93 -11.02
CA ARG A 62 0.79 4.36 -12.40
C ARG A 62 0.52 3.17 -13.31
N VAL A 63 -0.59 3.22 -14.04
CA VAL A 63 -0.87 2.25 -15.11
C VAL A 63 -0.01 2.61 -16.32
N ILE A 64 0.77 1.66 -16.82
CA ILE A 64 1.53 1.79 -18.06
C ILE A 64 0.94 0.78 -19.06
N PRO A 65 0.48 1.22 -20.25
CA PRO A 65 0.05 0.32 -21.32
C PRO A 65 1.29 -0.32 -21.94
N ALA A 66 1.82 -1.32 -21.25
CA ALA A 66 3.10 -1.97 -21.54
C ALA A 66 2.94 -3.43 -22.00
N ARG A 67 1.70 -3.91 -22.06
CA ARG A 67 1.37 -5.29 -22.40
C ARG A 67 1.29 -5.45 -23.92
N LEU A 68 2.13 -6.32 -24.49
CA LEU A 68 2.16 -6.67 -25.90
C LEU A 68 1.93 -8.16 -26.09
N TYR A 69 1.30 -8.52 -27.20
CA TYR A 69 1.11 -9.92 -27.61
C TYR A 69 1.80 -10.15 -28.94
N GLY A 70 2.40 -11.32 -29.10
CA GLY A 70 3.06 -11.71 -30.33
C GLY A 70 3.05 -13.22 -30.54
N HIS A 71 3.66 -13.63 -31.65
CA HIS A 71 3.91 -15.03 -31.96
C HIS A 71 5.40 -15.21 -32.23
N ARG A 72 5.98 -16.32 -31.77
CA ARG A 72 7.36 -16.65 -32.11
C ARG A 72 7.46 -16.94 -33.61
N ALA A 73 8.40 -16.32 -34.30
CA ALA A 73 8.56 -16.47 -35.75
C ALA A 73 8.93 -17.90 -36.19
N ASP A 74 9.62 -18.65 -35.32
CA ASP A 74 10.09 -20.02 -35.59
C ASP A 74 9.00 -21.09 -35.42
N THR A 75 8.11 -20.90 -34.44
CA THR A 75 7.20 -21.95 -33.94
C THR A 75 5.73 -21.54 -33.95
N GLY A 76 5.42 -20.27 -34.24
CA GLY A 76 4.06 -19.73 -34.23
C GLY A 76 3.41 -19.66 -32.84
N SER A 77 4.13 -20.02 -31.78
CA SER A 77 3.61 -20.07 -30.41
C SER A 77 3.34 -18.67 -29.86
N LYS A 78 2.26 -18.50 -29.10
CA LYS A 78 1.86 -17.23 -28.48
C LYS A 78 2.88 -16.81 -27.41
N VAL A 79 3.20 -15.52 -27.39
CA VAL A 79 4.04 -14.88 -26.37
C VAL A 79 3.41 -13.58 -25.90
N GLU A 80 3.68 -13.23 -24.65
CA GLU A 80 3.24 -12.00 -24.01
C GLU A 80 4.45 -11.26 -23.44
N PHE A 81 4.49 -9.94 -23.63
CA PHE A 81 5.53 -9.06 -23.09
C PHE A 81 4.91 -8.00 -22.18
N LEU A 82 5.54 -7.71 -21.06
CA LEU A 82 5.26 -6.55 -20.22
C LEU A 82 6.49 -5.64 -20.19
N LEU A 83 6.40 -4.47 -20.83
CA LEU A 83 7.47 -3.48 -20.85
C LEU A 83 7.60 -2.79 -19.48
N LEU A 84 8.70 -3.04 -18.77
CA LEU A 84 8.91 -2.50 -17.42
C LEU A 84 9.50 -1.09 -17.41
N ARG A 85 10.32 -0.75 -18.40
CA ARG A 85 11.03 0.53 -18.49
C ARG A 85 11.12 0.98 -19.94
N ARG A 86 10.93 2.28 -20.17
CA ARG A 86 11.27 2.94 -21.44
C ARG A 86 12.71 3.41 -21.35
N TYR A 87 13.55 2.91 -22.23
CA TYR A 87 14.85 3.53 -22.50
C TYR A 87 14.63 4.60 -23.58
N ALA A 88 15.15 5.80 -23.38
CA ALA A 88 15.25 6.79 -24.45
C ALA A 88 16.54 6.51 -25.24
N ASP A 89 16.52 6.81 -26.54
CA ASP A 89 17.76 7.06 -27.27
C ASP A 89 18.33 8.43 -26.88
#